data_AF-A0A7S2NNU8-F1
#
_entry.id   AF-A0A7S2NNU8-F1
#
_cell.length_a   1.000
_cell.length_b   1.000
_cell.length_c   1.000
_cell.angle_alpha   90.00
_cell.angle_beta   90.00
_cell.angle_gamma   90.00
#
_symmetry.space_group_name_H-M   'P 1'
#
loop_
_entity.id
_entity.type
_entity.pdbx_description
1 polymer ?
#
loop_
_entity_poly.entity_id
_entity_poly.type
_entity_poly.pdbx_seq_one_letter_code
_entity_poly.pdbx_strand_id
1 'polypeptide(L)'
;SLPYWRAFINALKLPAIDQRGITLCFVYSIMCAVDSSFRERHLPFEGLLEALVRLATIIPLPTDALLSGAGFKHAGTLLASLETGGDSTAIDQLAVAQGCEWGGSPDTAKGGAMHRRVDHLVDIIVRKIKGLKEADEPLGLLTRREFRAWALRNLPYASD
;
A
#
# COMPACT_ATOMS: atom_id res chain seq x y z
N SER A 1 -2.91 5.51 -13.00
CA SER A 1 -1.73 6.11 -13.65
C SER A 1 -0.73 6.54 -12.57
N LEU A 2 0.51 6.87 -12.94
CA LEU A 2 1.57 7.23 -11.98
C LEU A 2 1.19 8.40 -11.04
N PRO A 3 0.56 9.50 -11.50
CA PRO A 3 0.14 10.57 -10.59
C PRO A 3 -0.85 10.10 -9.52
N TYR A 4 -1.87 9.30 -9.90
CA TYR A 4 -2.82 8.74 -8.94
C TYR A 4 -2.17 7.75 -7.99
N TRP A 5 -1.24 6.92 -8.48
CA TRP A 5 -0.47 6.02 -7.64
C TRP A 5 0.35 6.77 -6.60
N ARG A 6 1.09 7.82 -7.00
CA ARG A 6 1.85 8.64 -6.06
C ARG A 6 0.95 9.31 -5.04
N ALA A 7 -0.17 9.90 -5.47
CA ALA A 7 -1.13 10.52 -4.57
C ALA A 7 -1.69 9.51 -3.56
N PHE A 8 -2.04 8.30 -4.01
CA PHE A 8 -2.49 7.22 -3.16
C PHE A 8 -1.45 6.82 -2.12
N ILE A 9 -0.20 6.53 -2.52
CA ILE A 9 0.85 6.12 -1.58
C ILE A 9 1.22 7.25 -0.60
N ASN A 10 1.28 8.50 -1.07
CA ASN A 10 1.54 9.64 -0.20
C ASN A 10 0.42 9.84 0.83
N ALA A 11 -0.85 9.59 0.46
CA ALA A 11 -1.98 9.69 1.38
C ALA A 11 -1.93 8.64 2.50
N LEU A 12 -1.29 7.48 2.26
CA LEU A 12 -1.08 6.46 3.28
C LEU A 12 -0.05 6.87 4.34
N LYS A 13 0.77 7.91 4.08
CA LYS A 13 1.84 8.39 4.97
C LYS A 13 2.76 7.26 5.44
N LEU A 14 3.10 6.34 4.53
CA LEU A 14 3.92 5.20 4.88
C LEU A 14 5.33 5.64 5.30
N PRO A 15 5.91 4.99 6.32
CA PRO A 15 7.21 5.36 6.83
C PRO A 15 8.34 5.08 5.83
N ALA A 16 9.36 5.93 5.84
CA ALA A 16 10.65 5.71 5.18
C ALA A 16 10.60 5.33 3.69
N ILE A 17 9.53 5.71 2.97
CA ILE A 17 9.45 5.55 1.52
C ILE A 17 9.71 6.88 0.80
N ASP A 18 10.61 6.85 -0.17
CA ASP A 18 10.93 7.99 -1.01
C ASP A 18 10.14 7.99 -2.34
N GLN A 19 10.11 9.13 -3.03
CA GLN A 19 9.39 9.25 -4.31
C GLN A 19 9.97 8.33 -5.39
N ARG A 20 11.26 7.99 -5.29
CA ARG A 20 11.91 7.04 -6.19
C ARG A 20 11.33 5.64 -6.01
N GLY A 21 11.25 5.11 -4.79
CA GLY A 21 10.67 3.81 -4.48
C GLY A 21 9.22 3.70 -4.92
N ILE A 22 8.40 4.72 -4.64
CA ILE A 22 7.01 4.80 -5.12
C ILE A 22 6.95 4.67 -6.64
N THR A 23 7.82 5.39 -7.35
CA THR A 23 7.84 5.38 -8.82
C THR A 23 8.29 4.03 -9.37
N LEU A 24 9.31 3.43 -8.77
CA LEU A 24 9.84 2.14 -9.21
C LEU A 24 8.82 1.02 -9.01
N CYS A 25 8.06 1.00 -7.90
CA CYS A 25 6.93 0.08 -7.72
C CYS A 25 5.94 0.17 -8.88
N PHE A 26 5.55 1.39 -9.27
CA PHE A 26 4.63 1.58 -10.38
C PHE A 26 5.22 1.09 -11.71
N VAL A 27 6.42 1.56 -12.04
CA VAL A 27 7.05 1.30 -13.35
C VAL A 27 7.31 -0.19 -13.54
N TYR A 28 7.84 -0.88 -12.53
CA TYR A 28 8.09 -2.32 -12.65
C TYR A 28 6.80 -3.12 -12.81
N SER A 29 5.74 -2.74 -12.09
CA SER A 29 4.47 -3.47 -12.12
C SER A 29 3.62 -3.22 -13.38
N ILE A 30 3.93 -2.19 -14.17
CA ILE A 30 3.36 -2.04 -15.53
C ILE A 30 4.27 -2.63 -16.61
N MET A 31 5.54 -2.92 -16.30
CA MET A 31 6.53 -3.46 -17.24
C MET A 31 6.59 -4.99 -17.25
N CYS A 32 5.91 -5.68 -16.33
CA CYS A 32 5.99 -7.12 -16.20
C CYS A 32 5.22 -7.91 -17.29
N ALA A 33 4.56 -7.23 -18.23
CA ALA A 33 4.11 -7.81 -19.50
C ALA A 33 5.20 -7.63 -20.58
N VAL A 34 6.28 -8.41 -20.48
CA VAL A 34 7.27 -8.53 -21.56
C VAL A 34 6.69 -9.43 -22.64
N ASP A 35 5.71 -8.90 -23.37
CA ASP A 35 5.59 -9.17 -24.80
C ASP A 35 5.03 -7.92 -25.48
N SER A 36 5.80 -7.43 -26.44
CA SER A 36 5.79 -6.07 -26.99
C SER A 36 4.44 -5.65 -27.59
N SER A 37 3.78 -4.65 -27.00
CA SER A 37 2.92 -3.65 -27.70
C SER A 37 2.12 -2.72 -26.77
N PHE A 38 1.98 -3.03 -25.47
CA PHE A 38 1.16 -2.24 -24.56
C PHE A 38 2.00 -1.45 -23.55
N ARG A 39 2.09 -0.13 -23.72
CA ARG A 39 2.46 0.79 -22.62
C ARG A 39 1.21 1.04 -21.79
N GLU A 40 0.95 0.17 -20.83
CA GLU A 40 -0.12 0.40 -19.87
C GLU A 40 0.13 1.73 -19.13
N ARG A 41 -0.81 2.67 -19.25
CA ARG A 41 -0.72 3.98 -18.59
C ARG A 41 -1.25 3.93 -17.15
N HIS A 42 -1.85 2.81 -16.76
CA HIS A 42 -2.46 2.55 -15.47
C HIS A 42 -2.02 1.16 -14.99
N LEU A 43 -2.07 0.93 -13.69
CA LEU A 43 -1.86 -0.41 -13.14
C LEU A 43 -3.14 -1.21 -13.36
N PRO A 44 -3.12 -2.34 -14.08
CA PRO A 44 -4.19 -3.32 -14.01
C PRO A 44 -4.23 -3.92 -12.60
N PHE A 45 -5.22 -4.76 -12.32
CA PHE A 45 -5.37 -5.34 -10.98
C PHE A 45 -4.14 -6.15 -10.56
N GLU A 46 -3.60 -6.95 -11.46
CA GLU A 46 -2.40 -7.75 -11.26
C GLU A 46 -1.17 -6.86 -11.00
N GLY A 47 -1.01 -5.80 -11.79
CA GLY A 47 0.03 -4.79 -11.59
C GLY A 47 -0.13 -4.07 -10.24
N LEU A 48 -1.35 -3.79 -9.81
CA LEU A 48 -1.61 -3.21 -8.48
C LEU A 48 -1.15 -4.17 -7.37
N LEU A 49 -1.50 -5.46 -7.47
CA LEU A 49 -1.07 -6.46 -6.49
C LEU A 49 0.45 -6.58 -6.46
N GLU A 50 1.10 -6.64 -7.62
CA GLU A 50 2.56 -6.68 -7.72
C GLU A 50 3.19 -5.44 -7.09
N ALA A 51 2.64 -4.26 -7.37
CA ALA A 51 3.14 -3.00 -6.82
C ALA A 51 3.03 -2.98 -5.29
N LEU A 52 1.93 -3.50 -4.73
CA LEU A 52 1.74 -3.63 -3.28
C LEU A 52 2.71 -4.64 -2.65
N VAL A 53 2.97 -5.78 -3.31
CA VAL A 53 3.96 -6.75 -2.84
C VAL A 53 5.35 -6.12 -2.80
N ARG A 54 5.77 -5.45 -3.89
CA ARG A 54 7.05 -4.72 -3.95
C ARG A 54 7.10 -3.59 -2.91
N LEU A 55 5.98 -2.94 -2.65
CA LEU A 55 5.91 -1.91 -1.62
C LEU A 55 6.17 -2.52 -0.24
N ALA A 56 5.55 -3.66 0.05
CA ALA A 56 5.73 -4.38 1.31
C ALA A 56 7.16 -4.94 1.49
N THR A 57 7.96 -5.10 0.42
CA THR A 57 9.38 -5.49 0.55
C THR A 57 10.27 -4.33 0.97
N ILE A 58 9.99 -3.12 0.49
CA ILE A 58 10.88 -1.95 0.71
C ILE A 58 10.48 -1.10 1.92
N ILE A 59 9.22 -1.15 2.34
CA ILE A 59 8.73 -0.36 3.47
C ILE A 59 8.98 -1.11 4.78
N PRO A 60 9.47 -0.42 5.83
CA PRO A 60 9.51 -0.98 7.16
C PRO A 60 8.10 -1.08 7.74
N LEU A 61 7.59 -2.31 7.80
CA LEU A 61 6.24 -2.60 8.29
C LEU A 61 6.32 -3.19 9.70
N PRO A 62 5.34 -2.92 10.57
CA PRO A 62 5.25 -3.57 11.87
C PRO A 62 5.31 -5.10 11.73
N THR A 63 6.03 -5.77 12.64
CA THR A 63 5.99 -7.23 12.75
C THR A 63 4.93 -7.67 13.76
N ASP A 64 4.48 -8.92 13.68
CA ASP A 64 3.58 -9.50 14.68
C ASP A 64 4.13 -9.42 16.10
N ALA A 65 5.44 -9.61 16.27
CA ALA A 65 6.11 -9.49 17.56
C ALA A 65 6.05 -8.05 18.10
N LEU A 66 6.28 -7.04 17.24
CA LEU A 66 6.16 -5.64 17.62
C LEU A 66 4.72 -5.30 18.01
N LEU A 67 3.76 -5.75 17.21
CA LEU A 67 2.34 -5.53 17.45
C LEU A 67 1.93 -6.11 18.82
N SER A 68 2.29 -7.37 19.06
CA SER A 68 2.02 -8.03 20.35
C SER A 68 2.71 -7.31 21.51
N GLY A 69 3.98 -6.92 21.36
CA GLY A 69 4.74 -6.24 22.40
C GLY A 69 4.20 -4.86 22.75
N ALA A 70 3.66 -4.13 21.77
CA ALA A 70 3.05 -2.82 21.96
C ALA A 70 1.55 -2.89 22.29
N GLY A 71 0.95 -4.08 22.41
CA GLY A 71 -0.47 -4.24 22.71
C GLY A 71 -1.43 -3.90 21.57
N PHE A 72 -0.94 -3.84 20.33
CA PHE A 72 -1.75 -3.59 19.15
C PHE A 72 -2.07 -4.88 18.41
N LYS A 73 -3.31 -5.03 17.95
CA LYS A 73 -3.71 -6.16 17.09
C LYS A 73 -3.45 -5.90 15.60
N HIS A 74 -3.24 -4.64 15.23
CA HIS A 74 -3.31 -4.18 13.84
C HIS A 74 -2.23 -3.15 13.53
N ALA A 75 -1.57 -3.31 12.39
CA ALA A 75 -0.47 -2.47 11.93
C ALA A 75 -0.89 -1.02 11.70
N GLY A 76 -2.07 -0.79 11.12
CA GLY A 76 -2.55 0.57 10.90
C GLY A 76 -2.86 1.31 12.21
N THR A 77 -3.26 0.60 13.28
CA THR A 77 -3.48 1.24 14.59
C THR A 77 -2.17 1.63 15.24
N LEU A 78 -1.15 0.76 15.15
CA LEU A 78 0.18 1.08 15.66
C LEU A 78 0.73 2.32 14.94
N LEU A 79 0.73 2.34 13.60
CA LEU A 79 1.22 3.50 12.85
C LEU A 79 0.45 4.79 13.18
N ALA A 80 -0.88 4.73 13.31
CA ALA A 80 -1.66 5.90 13.71
C ALA A 80 -1.28 6.41 15.11
N SER A 81 -0.98 5.49 16.04
CA SER A 81 -0.53 5.84 17.39
C SER A 81 0.86 6.49 17.39
N LEU A 82 1.78 5.99 16.54
CA LEU A 82 3.13 6.57 16.38
C LEU A 82 3.08 7.96 15.73
N GLU A 83 2.22 8.15 14.71
CA GLU A 83 1.97 9.46 14.10
C GLU A 83 1.42 10.47 15.13
N THR A 84 0.48 10.05 15.99
CA THR A 84 -0.18 10.93 16.97
C THR A 84 0.70 11.23 18.17
N GLY A 85 1.49 10.25 18.61
CA GLY A 85 2.42 10.37 19.74
C GLY A 85 3.70 11.14 19.42
N GLY A 86 3.96 11.45 18.15
CA GLY A 86 5.16 12.18 17.72
C GLY A 86 6.46 11.38 17.85
N ASP A 87 6.38 10.07 18.04
CA ASP A 87 7.54 9.20 18.24
C ASP A 87 8.10 8.74 16.89
N SER A 88 8.77 9.66 16.19
CA SER A 88 9.45 9.35 14.92
C SER A 88 10.59 8.34 15.11
N THR A 89 11.12 8.22 16.33
CA THR A 89 12.30 7.38 16.60
C THR A 89 12.00 5.89 16.45
N ALA A 90 10.79 5.45 16.82
CA ALA A 90 10.37 4.06 16.64
C ALA A 90 10.23 3.67 15.16
N ILE A 91 9.79 4.61 14.32
CA ILE A 91 9.69 4.42 12.87
C ILE A 91 11.07 4.35 12.24
N ASP A 92 11.98 5.23 12.64
CA ASP A 92 13.36 5.24 12.14
C ASP A 92 14.11 3.96 12.54
N GLN A 93 13.90 3.46 13.75
CA GLN A 93 14.47 2.18 14.20
C GLN A 93 13.95 1.00 13.38
N LEU A 94 12.65 0.99 13.03
CA LEU A 94 12.07 -0.01 12.14
C LEU A 94 12.67 0.07 10.73
N ALA A 95 12.86 1.29 10.21
CA ALA A 95 13.49 1.53 8.91
C ALA A 95 14.93 1.00 8.87
N VAL A 96 15.71 1.23 9.92
CA VAL A 96 17.09 0.70 10.04
C VAL A 96 17.08 -0.82 10.16
N ALA A 97 16.19 -1.40 10.96
CA ALA A 97 16.17 -2.84 11.21
C ALA A 97 15.71 -3.67 10.00
N GLN A 98 14.80 -3.12 9.18
CA GLN A 98 14.17 -3.82 8.06
C GLN A 98 14.55 -3.27 6.69
N GLY A 99 15.47 -2.30 6.64
CA GLY A 99 15.91 -1.65 5.42
C GLY A 99 16.31 -2.67 4.35
N CYS A 100 15.73 -2.54 3.16
CA CYS A 100 16.02 -3.38 2.01
C CYS A 100 16.24 -2.47 0.81
N GLU A 101 17.39 -2.60 0.15
CA GLU A 101 17.64 -1.89 -1.09
C GLU A 101 16.68 -2.34 -2.19
N TRP A 102 16.38 -1.44 -3.13
CA TRP A 102 15.53 -1.78 -4.26
C TRP A 102 16.13 -2.94 -5.07
N GLY A 103 15.32 -3.98 -5.30
CA GLY A 103 15.75 -5.19 -6.01
C GLY A 103 16.40 -6.25 -5.11
N GLY A 104 16.62 -5.94 -3.83
CA GLY A 104 17.02 -6.92 -2.82
C GLY A 104 15.85 -7.79 -2.35
N SER A 105 16.17 -8.95 -1.81
CA SER A 105 15.20 -9.77 -1.08
C SER A 105 15.06 -9.25 0.35
N PRO A 106 13.84 -9.06 0.88
CA PRO A 106 13.65 -8.62 2.25
C PRO A 106 14.18 -9.68 3.23
N ASP A 107 14.83 -9.23 4.30
CA ASP A 107 15.24 -10.11 5.40
C ASP A 107 14.00 -10.58 6.16
N THR A 108 13.53 -11.78 5.83
CA THR A 108 12.34 -12.38 6.44
C THR A 108 12.53 -12.77 7.91
N ALA A 109 13.78 -12.90 8.38
CA ALA A 109 14.05 -13.15 9.78
C ALA A 109 13.78 -11.91 10.64
N LYS A 110 14.05 -10.71 10.09
CA LYS A 110 13.81 -9.43 10.78
C LYS A 110 12.45 -8.81 10.51
N GLY A 111 12.02 -8.85 9.24
CA GLY A 111 10.78 -8.24 8.80
C GLY A 111 9.55 -9.15 8.85
N GLY A 112 9.74 -10.41 9.22
CA GLY A 112 8.70 -11.43 9.17
C GLY A 112 8.44 -11.96 7.76
N ALA A 113 7.57 -12.97 7.68
CA ALA A 113 7.22 -13.62 6.42
C ALA A 113 6.47 -12.66 5.47
N MET A 114 6.71 -12.82 4.16
CA MET A 114 6.19 -11.89 3.15
C MET A 114 4.66 -11.73 3.18
N HIS A 115 3.93 -12.84 3.38
CA HIS A 115 2.45 -12.79 3.47
C HIS A 115 1.97 -11.92 4.64
N ARG A 116 2.65 -11.97 5.79
CA ARG A 116 2.33 -11.11 6.95
C ARG A 116 2.63 -9.64 6.65
N ARG A 117 3.73 -9.35 5.96
CA ARG A 117 4.06 -7.98 5.53
C ARG A 117 2.96 -7.42 4.60
N VAL A 118 2.51 -8.21 3.64
CA VAL A 118 1.38 -7.82 2.78
C VAL A 118 0.10 -7.62 3.59
N ASP A 119 -0.22 -8.54 4.53
CA ASP A 119 -1.38 -8.39 5.42
C ASP A 119 -1.34 -7.06 6.20
N HIS A 120 -0.18 -6.70 6.76
CA HIS A 120 0.01 -5.46 7.49
C HIS A 120 -0.14 -4.23 6.60
N LEU A 121 0.42 -4.24 5.39
CA LEU A 121 0.23 -3.17 4.42
C LEU A 121 -1.24 -2.98 4.05
N VAL A 122 -1.96 -4.09 3.81
CA VAL A 122 -3.40 -4.06 3.51
C VAL A 122 -4.21 -3.54 4.70
N ASP A 123 -3.88 -3.96 5.92
CA ASP A 123 -4.52 -3.43 7.14
C ASP A 123 -4.31 -1.92 7.29
N ILE A 124 -3.11 -1.41 6.99
CA ILE A 124 -2.82 0.04 6.97
C ILE A 124 -3.70 0.75 5.94
N ILE A 125 -3.77 0.24 4.71
CA ILE A 125 -4.59 0.81 3.64
C ILE A 125 -6.07 0.85 4.06
N VAL A 126 -6.61 -0.28 4.53
CA VAL A 126 -8.01 -0.38 4.95
C VAL A 126 -8.30 0.58 6.11
N ARG A 127 -7.37 0.71 7.07
CA ARG A 127 -7.56 1.60 8.22
C ARG A 127 -7.48 3.07 7.84
N LYS A 128 -6.57 3.48 6.95
CA LYS A 128 -6.56 4.86 6.43
C LYS A 128 -7.85 5.14 5.68
N ILE A 129 -8.35 4.22 4.85
CA ILE A 129 -9.64 4.36 4.17
C ILE A 129 -10.81 4.47 5.17
N LYS A 130 -10.80 3.68 6.25
CA LYS A 130 -11.84 3.73 7.29
C LYS A 130 -11.74 5.00 8.15
N GLY A 131 -10.54 5.45 8.53
CA GLY A 131 -10.35 6.68 9.29
C GLY A 131 -10.72 7.93 8.50
N LEU A 132 -10.57 7.90 7.16
CA LEU A 132 -11.11 8.93 6.26
C LEU A 132 -12.65 9.00 6.29
N LYS A 133 -13.36 7.96 6.76
CA LYS A 133 -14.83 8.00 6.91
C LYS A 133 -15.30 8.67 8.20
N GLU A 134 -14.41 8.89 9.16
CA GLU A 134 -14.73 9.50 10.46
C GLU A 134 -14.43 11.01 10.50
N ALA A 135 -13.63 11.51 9.55
CA ALA A 135 -13.31 12.93 9.38
C ALA A 135 -14.01 13.48 8.13
N ASP A 136 -15.27 13.91 8.30
CA ASP A 136 -16.15 14.60 7.35
C ASP A 136 -16.42 13.95 5.97
N GLU A 137 -17.72 13.82 5.71
CA GLU A 137 -18.41 13.21 4.56
C GLU A 137 -18.34 11.67 4.44
N PRO A 138 -19.49 11.01 4.21
CA PRO A 138 -19.47 9.64 3.74
C PRO A 138 -18.75 9.66 2.39
N LEU A 139 -17.50 9.16 2.37
CA LEU A 139 -16.87 8.66 1.14
C LEU A 139 -17.90 7.77 0.48
N GLY A 140 -18.62 8.34 -0.49
CA GLY A 140 -19.89 7.84 -0.97
C GLY A 140 -19.76 6.35 -1.17
N LEU A 141 -20.40 5.58 -0.29
CA LEU A 141 -20.65 4.18 -0.59
C LEU A 141 -21.51 4.26 -1.85
N LEU A 142 -20.86 4.10 -3.01
CA LEU A 142 -21.58 3.96 -4.27
C LEU A 142 -22.63 2.90 -3.97
N THR A 143 -23.89 3.31 -4.02
CA THR A 143 -24.99 2.37 -3.97
C THR A 143 -24.73 1.35 -5.08
N ARG A 144 -25.24 0.11 -4.94
CA ARG A 144 -25.10 -0.90 -6.00
C ARG A 144 -25.48 -0.36 -7.39
N ARG A 145 -26.39 0.62 -7.43
CA ARG A 145 -26.81 1.36 -8.63
C ARG A 145 -25.71 2.28 -9.18
N GLU A 146 -25.07 3.08 -8.34
CA GLU A 146 -24.00 4.00 -8.78
C GLU A 146 -22.73 3.23 -9.16
N PHE A 147 -22.42 2.14 -8.47
CA PHE A 147 -21.32 1.24 -8.85
C PHE A 147 -21.58 0.58 -10.21
N ARG A 148 -22.81 0.10 -10.46
CA ARG A 148 -23.21 -0.41 -11.79
C ARG A 148 -23.13 0.67 -12.87
N ALA A 149 -23.61 1.88 -12.60
CA ALA A 149 -23.57 2.97 -13.56
C ALA A 149 -22.13 3.39 -13.91
N TRP A 150 -21.23 3.41 -12.92
CA TRP A 150 -19.82 3.65 -13.15
C TRP A 150 -19.17 2.49 -13.94
N ALA A 151 -19.44 1.24 -13.57
CA ALA A 151 -18.92 0.05 -14.24
C ALA A 151 -19.33 0.00 -15.72
N LEU A 152 -20.60 0.29 -16.03
CA LEU A 152 -21.11 0.33 -17.40
C LEU A 152 -20.48 1.45 -18.25
N ARG A 153 -20.01 2.54 -17.63
CA ARG A 153 -19.36 3.65 -18.33
C ARG A 153 -17.87 3.46 -18.56
N ASN A 154 -17.21 2.65 -17.72
CA ASN A 154 -15.75 2.60 -17.65
C ASN A 154 -15.17 1.21 -17.95
N LEU A 155 -15.99 0.16 -18.01
CA LEU A 155 -15.58 -1.15 -18.50
C LEU A 155 -16.00 -1.29 -19.98
N PRO A 156 -15.04 -1.45 -20.91
CA PRO A 156 -15.32 -1.44 -22.35
C PRO A 156 -16.09 -2.67 -22.88
N TYR A 157 -16.62 -3.53 -22.01
CA TYR A 157 -17.39 -4.71 -22.40
C TYR A 157 -18.51 -4.99 -21.39
N ALA A 158 -19.66 -4.36 -21.60
CA ALA A 158 -20.94 -4.78 -21.03
C ALA A 158 -22.06 -4.47 -22.03
N SER A 159 -21.84 -4.88 -23.27
CA SER A 159 -22.85 -4.99 -24.32
C SER A 159 -22.37 -6.09 -25.27
N ASP A 160 -22.52 -7.33 -24.81
CA ASP A 160 -23.45 -8.33 -25.38
C ASP A 160 -23.31 -9.67 -24.62
#